data_AF-A0A2A2RIV4-F1
#
_entry.id   AF-A0A2A2RIV4-F1
#
_cell.length_a   1.000
_cell.length_b   1.000
_cell.length_c   1.000
_cell.angle_alpha   90.00
_cell.angle_beta   90.00
_cell.angle_gamma   90.00
#
_symmetry.space_group_name_H-M   'P 1'
#
loop_
_entity.id
_entity.type
_entity.pdbx_description
1 polymer ?
#
loop_
_entity_poly.entity_id
_entity_poly.type
_entity_poly.pdbx_seq_one_letter_code
_entity_poly.pdbx_strand_id
1 'polypeptide(L)'
;MLLVCRCTKACGRAHASLGINLGCSDIMLIAQTSPANRGFTLLEIMLVVGVIAIMASIALPNFLKARAVAEQRSCIMNLRELSLTKRRWGVENKKTSTAIPTVAQIRACFGPNRMPVCPGRGTYTLQRLDRNPTCTRSALGHTL
;
A
#
# COMPACT_ATOMS: atom_id res chain seq x y z
N MET A 1 -26.83 0.12 15.63
CA MET A 1 -26.55 0.77 16.93
C MET A 1 -25.06 0.61 17.18
N LEU A 2 -24.16 1.56 16.97
CA LEU A 2 -24.25 3.01 16.77
C LEU A 2 -23.64 3.43 15.42
N LEU A 3 -24.29 4.42 14.81
CA LEU A 3 -23.73 5.30 13.78
C LEU A 3 -22.65 6.20 14.40
N VAL A 4 -21.49 6.29 13.77
CA VAL A 4 -20.61 7.47 13.90
C VAL A 4 -20.86 8.34 12.68
N CYS A 5 -21.66 9.38 12.87
CA CYS A 5 -21.83 10.48 11.92
C CYS A 5 -21.95 11.79 12.71
N ARG A 6 -21.27 12.83 12.19
CA ARG A 6 -21.22 14.25 12.60
C ARG A 6 -20.23 14.65 13.70
N CYS A 7 -19.10 15.23 13.27
CA CYS A 7 -18.64 16.51 13.83
C CYS A 7 -17.60 17.21 12.92
N THR A 8 -18.03 17.80 11.80
CA THR A 8 -17.20 18.81 11.09
C THR A 8 -18.09 19.89 10.48
N LYS A 9 -18.70 20.71 11.33
CA LYS A 9 -19.11 22.08 10.96
C LYS A 9 -18.79 23.02 12.13
N ALA A 10 -17.87 23.95 11.84
CA ALA A 10 -17.65 25.25 12.48
C ALA A 10 -17.13 25.29 13.93
N CYS A 11 -15.84 25.64 14.09
CA CYS A 11 -15.34 26.72 14.96
C CYS A 11 -13.79 26.68 14.84
N GLY A 12 -13.09 27.61 14.19
CA GLY A 12 -13.17 29.04 14.47
C GLY A 12 -12.48 29.43 15.79
N ARG A 13 -11.55 28.62 16.32
CA ARG A 13 -10.73 28.96 17.49
C ARG A 13 -9.33 28.35 17.40
N ALA A 14 -8.53 28.87 16.47
CA ALA A 14 -7.09 28.64 16.50
C ALA A 14 -6.43 30.01 16.39
N HIS A 15 -6.29 30.73 17.50
CA HIS A 15 -5.28 31.77 17.71
C HIS A 15 -5.44 32.35 19.13
N ALA A 16 -5.04 31.57 20.13
CA ALA A 16 -4.84 32.06 21.50
C ALA A 16 -3.70 31.27 22.13
N SER A 17 -2.44 31.69 21.89
CA SER A 17 -1.29 31.41 22.77
C SER A 17 0.07 31.93 22.26
N LEU A 18 0.19 32.47 21.04
CA LEU A 18 1.40 33.21 20.65
C LEU A 18 1.10 34.71 20.77
N GLY A 19 1.55 35.33 21.86
CA GLY A 19 1.42 36.76 22.16
C GLY A 19 2.20 37.65 21.18
N ILE A 20 1.80 37.69 19.92
CA ILE A 20 2.34 38.57 18.89
C ILE A 20 1.21 39.53 18.51
N ASN A 21 1.38 40.82 18.86
CA ASN A 21 0.55 41.91 18.36
C ASN A 21 0.77 42.02 16.84
N LEU A 22 -0.14 41.45 16.06
CA LEU A 22 -0.25 41.73 14.63
C LEU A 22 -1.59 42.45 14.45
N GLY A 23 -1.51 43.76 14.28
CA GLY A 23 -2.66 44.63 14.06
C GLY A 23 -3.44 44.23 12.82
N CYS A 24 -4.76 44.25 12.95
CA CYS A 24 -5.71 44.10 11.86
C CYS A 24 -5.88 45.46 11.16
N SER A 25 -4.85 45.95 10.46
CA SER A 25 -4.94 47.25 9.77
C SER A 25 -4.31 47.32 8.40
N ASP A 26 -3.33 46.47 8.05
CA ASP A 26 -2.61 46.67 6.78
C ASP A 26 -2.53 45.38 5.96
N ILE A 27 -3.03 45.48 4.72
CA ILE A 27 -3.15 44.46 3.67
C ILE A 27 -4.46 43.66 3.73
N MET A 28 -5.58 44.39 3.73
CA MET A 28 -6.76 43.95 2.98
C MET A 28 -6.83 44.72 1.66
N LEU A 29 -5.96 44.37 0.71
CA LEU A 29 -6.12 44.80 -0.68
C LEU A 29 -5.75 43.68 -1.65
N ILE A 30 -6.46 42.56 -1.56
CA ILE A 30 -6.66 41.72 -2.75
C ILE A 30 -8.04 42.10 -3.26
N ALA A 31 -8.07 43.06 -4.18
CA ALA A 31 -9.25 43.39 -4.95
C ALA A 31 -9.81 42.09 -5.56
N GLN A 32 -11.01 41.69 -5.11
CA GLN A 32 -11.79 40.65 -5.76
C GLN A 32 -12.31 41.20 -7.08
N THR A 33 -11.50 41.12 -8.15
CA THR A 33 -11.96 41.40 -9.50
C THR A 33 -12.81 40.24 -10.00
N SER A 34 -14.04 40.57 -10.40
CA SER A 34 -15.12 39.72 -10.89
C SER A 34 -14.68 38.56 -11.81
N PRO A 35 -15.36 37.40 -11.79
CA PRO A 35 -15.06 36.28 -12.68
C PRO A 35 -15.45 36.64 -14.12
N ALA A 36 -14.50 37.17 -14.87
CA ALA A 36 -14.61 37.20 -16.32
C ALA A 36 -14.63 35.74 -16.81
N ASN A 37 -15.66 35.35 -17.56
CA ASN A 37 -15.71 34.09 -18.29
C ASN A 37 -14.50 34.01 -19.24
N ARG A 38 -13.40 33.45 -18.76
CA ARG A 38 -12.21 33.14 -19.56
C ARG A 38 -12.49 31.83 -20.29
N GLY A 39 -12.64 31.91 -21.61
CA GLY A 39 -12.61 30.71 -22.45
C GLY A 39 -11.24 30.04 -22.36
N PHE A 40 -11.22 28.71 -22.28
CA PHE A 40 -10.00 27.93 -22.40
C PHE A 40 -9.33 28.27 -23.73
N THR A 41 -8.13 28.84 -23.68
CA THR A 41 -7.33 28.97 -24.89
C THR A 41 -6.88 27.56 -25.32
N LEU A 42 -6.91 27.27 -26.63
CA LEU A 42 -6.42 25.99 -27.16
C LEU A 42 -4.96 25.72 -26.75
N LEU A 43 -4.18 26.80 -26.61
CA LEU A 43 -2.78 26.76 -26.18
C LEU A 43 -2.61 26.29 -24.73
N GLU A 44 -3.52 26.67 -23.84
CA GLU A 44 -3.46 26.27 -22.42
C GLU A 44 -3.67 24.77 -22.24
N ILE A 45 -4.57 24.17 -23.02
CA ILE A 45 -4.76 22.71 -23.02
C ILE A 45 -3.55 22.01 -23.65
N MET A 46 -3.03 22.54 -24.76
CA MET A 46 -1.90 21.94 -25.48
C MET A 46 -0.63 21.87 -24.64
N LEU A 47 -0.30 22.94 -23.90
CA LEU A 47 0.87 22.98 -23.03
C LEU A 47 0.75 22.00 -21.85
N VAL A 48 -0.44 21.90 -21.24
CA VAL A 48 -0.68 21.02 -20.10
C VAL A 48 -0.47 19.55 -20.47
N VAL A 49 -1.07 19.10 -21.57
CA VAL A 49 -0.90 17.69 -22.02
C VAL A 49 0.55 17.43 -22.43
N GLY A 50 1.24 18.42 -23.02
CA GLY A 50 2.66 18.34 -23.35
C GLY A 50 3.55 18.07 -22.13
N VAL A 51 3.37 18.83 -21.04
CA VAL A 51 4.17 18.64 -19.82
C VAL A 51 3.84 17.31 -19.13
N ILE A 52 2.56 16.91 -19.10
CA ILE A 52 2.15 15.61 -18.53
C ILE A 52 2.78 14.45 -19.30
N ALA A 53 2.85 14.53 -20.64
CA ALA A 53 3.46 13.50 -21.47
C ALA A 53 4.95 13.29 -21.15
N ILE A 54 5.69 14.40 -20.97
CA ILE A 54 7.11 14.36 -20.60
C ILE A 54 7.28 13.70 -19.22
N MET A 55 6.52 14.13 -18.22
CA MET A 55 6.57 13.56 -16.87
C MET A 55 6.20 12.06 -16.86
N ALA A 56 5.14 11.67 -17.57
CA ALA A 56 4.67 10.29 -17.64
C ALA A 56 5.69 9.36 -18.30
N SER A 57 6.42 9.83 -19.32
CA SER A 57 7.40 9.02 -20.07
C SER A 57 8.51 8.45 -19.17
N ILE A 58 8.92 9.19 -18.14
CA ILE A 58 9.96 8.78 -17.19
C ILE A 58 9.34 8.03 -16.00
N ALA A 59 8.18 8.48 -15.52
CA ALA A 59 7.54 7.93 -14.33
C ALA A 59 7.01 6.50 -14.54
N LEU A 60 6.36 6.22 -15.67
CA LEU A 60 5.72 4.93 -15.96
C LEU A 60 6.69 3.73 -15.95
N PRO A 61 7.84 3.75 -16.66
CA PRO A 61 8.73 2.59 -16.68
C PRO A 61 9.35 2.30 -15.30
N ASN A 62 9.61 3.36 -14.52
CA ASN A 62 10.13 3.20 -13.17
C ASN A 62 9.07 2.64 -12.21
N PHE A 63 7.82 3.12 -12.34
CA PHE A 63 6.70 2.65 -11.53
C PHE A 63 6.41 1.16 -11.73
N LEU A 64 6.45 0.67 -12.98
CA LEU A 64 6.25 -0.76 -13.28
C LEU A 64 7.33 -1.64 -12.66
N LYS A 65 8.60 -1.21 -12.73
CA LYS A 65 9.72 -1.91 -12.09
C LYS A 65 9.58 -1.91 -10.57
N ALA A 66 9.29 -0.76 -9.98
CA ALA A 66 9.09 -0.62 -8.53
C ALA A 66 7.94 -1.52 -8.03
N ARG A 67 6.84 -1.59 -8.78
CA ARG A 67 5.71 -2.48 -8.49
C ARG A 67 6.13 -3.95 -8.51
N ALA A 68 6.85 -4.39 -9.54
CA ALA A 68 7.33 -5.79 -9.63
C ALA A 68 8.26 -6.15 -8.46
N VAL A 69 9.18 -5.24 -8.09
CA VAL A 69 10.08 -5.44 -6.93
C VAL A 69 9.29 -5.48 -5.62
N ALA A 70 8.27 -4.64 -5.45
CA ALA A 70 7.40 -4.65 -4.26
C ALA A 70 6.60 -5.95 -4.15
N GLU A 71 6.08 -6.47 -5.26
CA GLU A 71 5.40 -7.77 -5.33
C GLU A 71 6.35 -8.91 -4.95
N GLN A 72 7.58 -8.91 -5.48
CA GLN A 72 8.61 -9.89 -5.16
C GLN A 72 8.96 -9.87 -3.67
N ARG A 73 9.29 -8.69 -3.12
CA ARG A 73 9.68 -8.53 -1.71
C ARG A 73 8.56 -8.97 -0.76
N SER A 74 7.34 -8.55 -1.02
CA SER A 74 6.17 -8.92 -0.22
C SER A 74 5.94 -10.44 -0.24
N CYS A 75 6.12 -11.09 -1.40
CA CYS A 75 6.01 -12.54 -1.51
C CYS A 75 7.10 -13.27 -0.72
N ILE A 76 8.35 -12.81 -0.77
CA ILE A 76 9.47 -13.39 0.01
C ILE A 76 9.17 -13.29 1.51
N MET A 77 8.65 -12.15 1.98
CA MET A 77 8.28 -11.99 3.39
C MET A 77 7.16 -12.95 3.81
N ASN A 78 6.13 -13.11 2.97
CA ASN A 78 5.06 -14.09 3.21
C ASN A 78 5.58 -15.53 3.21
N LEU A 79 6.51 -15.88 2.31
CA LEU A 79 7.13 -17.20 2.28
C LEU A 79 7.96 -17.47 3.55
N ARG A 80 8.70 -16.46 4.05
CA ARG A 80 9.41 -16.54 5.33
C ARG A 80 8.43 -16.81 6.47
N GLU A 81 7.34 -16.06 6.53
CA GLU A 81 6.30 -16.26 7.54
C GLU A 81 5.70 -17.68 7.47
N LEU A 82 5.38 -18.17 6.27
CA LEU A 82 4.92 -19.54 6.04
C LEU A 82 5.94 -20.60 6.50
N SER A 83 7.23 -20.36 6.25
CA SER A 83 8.29 -21.29 6.67
C SER A 83 8.41 -21.37 8.19
N LEU A 84 8.29 -20.23 8.88
CA LEU A 84 8.31 -20.14 10.34
C LEU A 84 7.08 -20.81 10.95
N THR A 85 5.89 -20.50 10.43
CA THR A 85 4.64 -21.10 10.92
C THR A 85 4.61 -22.61 10.68
N LYS A 86 5.10 -23.07 9.53
CA LYS A 86 5.26 -24.51 9.26
C LYS A 86 6.19 -25.16 10.28
N ARG A 87 7.35 -24.56 10.53
CA ARG A 87 8.32 -25.11 11.49
C ARG A 87 7.75 -25.13 12.91
N ARG A 88 7.04 -24.07 13.31
CA ARG A 88 6.32 -23.99 14.58
C ARG A 88 5.30 -25.12 14.72
N TRP A 89 4.47 -25.34 13.70
CA TRP A 89 3.50 -26.44 13.69
C TRP A 89 4.16 -27.81 13.90
N GLY A 90 5.31 -28.05 13.24
CA GLY A 90 6.03 -29.32 13.38
C GLY A 90 6.59 -29.55 14.79
N VAL A 91 7.06 -28.50 15.45
CA VAL A 91 7.52 -28.56 16.86
C VAL A 91 6.34 -28.83 17.80
N GLU A 92 5.23 -28.10 17.64
CA GLU A 92 4.04 -28.26 18.49
C GLU A 92 3.40 -29.65 18.36
N ASN A 93 3.44 -30.25 17.17
CA ASN A 93 2.83 -31.55 16.88
C ASN A 93 3.83 -32.73 16.93
N LYS A 94 5.06 -32.51 17.41
CA LYS A 94 6.13 -33.52 17.49
C LYS A 94 6.32 -34.29 16.17
N LYS A 95 6.21 -33.59 15.03
CA LYS A 95 6.35 -34.19 13.69
C LYS A 95 7.81 -34.19 13.26
N THR A 96 8.18 -35.20 12.48
CA THR A 96 9.49 -35.30 11.86
C THR A 96 9.59 -34.38 10.64
N SER A 97 10.82 -34.11 10.21
CA SER A 97 11.14 -33.21 9.08
C SER A 97 10.53 -33.65 7.74
N THR A 98 10.07 -34.90 7.65
CA THR A 98 9.49 -35.50 6.45
C THR A 98 7.99 -35.27 6.31
N ALA A 99 7.31 -34.80 7.37
CA ALA A 99 5.87 -34.58 7.37
C ALA A 99 5.48 -33.41 6.46
N ILE A 100 4.44 -33.60 5.65
CA ILE A 100 3.87 -32.57 4.79
C ILE A 100 2.62 -32.02 5.50
N PRO A 101 2.59 -30.74 5.88
CA PRO A 101 1.42 -30.14 6.50
C PRO A 101 0.34 -29.82 5.45
N THR A 102 -0.92 -30.09 5.77
CA THR A 102 -2.06 -29.70 4.95
C THR A 102 -2.36 -28.20 5.17
N VAL A 103 -2.88 -27.52 4.14
CA VAL A 103 -3.23 -26.09 4.20
C VAL A 103 -4.20 -25.78 5.35
N ALA A 104 -5.10 -26.72 5.70
CA ALA A 104 -6.01 -26.59 6.84
C ALA A 104 -5.28 -26.56 8.20
N GLN A 105 -4.22 -27.35 8.36
CA GLN A 105 -3.44 -27.42 9.61
C GLN A 105 -2.64 -26.15 9.83
N ILE A 106 -2.03 -25.62 8.77
CA ILE A 106 -1.31 -24.35 8.84
C ILE A 106 -2.25 -23.17 9.06
N ARG A 107 -3.46 -23.21 8.47
CA ARG A 107 -4.47 -22.16 8.68
C ARG A 107 -4.87 -22.03 10.15
N ALA A 108 -4.87 -23.13 10.92
CA ALA A 108 -5.13 -23.08 12.35
C ALA A 108 -4.05 -22.27 13.11
N CYS A 109 -2.78 -22.33 12.67
CA CYS A 109 -1.68 -21.57 13.28
C CYS A 109 -1.71 -20.07 12.92
N PHE A 110 -2.21 -19.71 11.74
CA PHE A 110 -2.36 -18.30 11.32
C PHE A 110 -3.65 -17.64 11.84
N GLY A 111 -4.71 -18.42 12.05
CA GLY A 111 -6.04 -17.92 12.38
C GLY A 111 -6.94 -17.73 11.16
N PRO A 112 -8.25 -17.48 11.37
CA PRO A 112 -9.29 -17.65 10.35
C PRO A 112 -9.21 -16.69 9.14
N ASN A 113 -8.38 -15.65 9.16
CA ASN A 113 -8.29 -14.67 8.07
C ASN A 113 -6.88 -14.07 7.87
N ARG A 114 -5.83 -14.70 8.39
CA ARG A 114 -4.45 -14.18 8.29
C ARG A 114 -3.56 -14.93 7.31
N MET A 115 -4.13 -15.84 6.51
CA MET A 115 -3.34 -16.54 5.50
C MET A 115 -2.85 -15.54 4.46
N PRO A 116 -1.53 -15.40 4.25
CA PRO A 116 -1.02 -14.45 3.28
C PRO A 116 -1.42 -14.86 1.87
N VAL A 117 -1.76 -13.88 1.04
CA VAL A 117 -2.02 -14.04 -0.39
C VAL A 117 -0.82 -13.51 -1.16
N CYS A 118 -0.48 -14.12 -2.31
CA CYS A 118 0.59 -13.61 -3.15
C CYS A 118 0.14 -12.34 -3.89
N PRO A 119 0.87 -11.21 -3.77
CA PRO A 119 0.52 -9.97 -4.46
C PRO A 119 0.66 -10.10 -5.98
N GLY A 120 1.51 -11.01 -6.46
CA GLY A 120 1.66 -11.35 -7.89
C GLY A 120 0.63 -12.35 -8.43
N ARG A 121 -0.46 -12.62 -7.70
CA ARG A 121 -1.53 -13.59 -8.06
C ARG A 121 -1.04 -15.06 -8.16
N GLY A 122 0.01 -15.42 -7.43
CA GLY A 122 0.46 -16.82 -7.29
C GLY A 122 -0.24 -17.57 -6.15
N THR A 123 -0.09 -18.89 -6.12
CA THR A 123 -0.50 -19.72 -4.97
C THR A 123 0.74 -20.25 -4.24
N TYR A 124 0.61 -20.46 -2.92
CA TYR A 124 1.67 -21.02 -2.09
C TYR A 124 1.50 -22.53 -1.99
N THR A 125 2.57 -23.27 -2.28
CA THR A 125 2.62 -24.73 -2.15
C THR A 125 3.48 -25.11 -0.96
N LEU A 126 2.86 -25.86 -0.04
CA LEU A 126 3.52 -26.35 1.16
C LEU A 126 4.27 -27.64 0.82
N GLN A 127 5.58 -27.63 1.04
CA GLN A 127 6.41 -28.82 0.96
C GLN A 127 6.64 -29.42 2.36
N ARG A 128 7.33 -30.55 2.40
CA ARG A 128 7.84 -31.19 3.63
C ARG A 128 8.53 -30.19 4.56
N LEU A 129 8.56 -30.46 5.86
CA LEU A 129 9.08 -29.54 6.86
C LEU A 129 10.54 -29.10 6.62
N ASP A 130 11.35 -29.96 5.99
CA ASP A 130 12.76 -29.72 5.63
C ASP A 130 12.96 -28.78 4.43
N ARG A 131 11.97 -28.65 3.55
CA ARG A 131 12.08 -27.80 2.35
C ARG A 131 11.36 -26.48 2.53
N ASN A 132 11.79 -25.42 1.85
CA ASN A 132 11.09 -24.14 1.91
C ASN A 132 9.74 -24.20 1.17
N PRO A 133 8.70 -23.49 1.63
CA PRO A 133 7.47 -23.32 0.84
C PRO A 133 7.80 -22.60 -0.47
N THR A 134 7.12 -22.99 -1.53
CA THR A 134 7.31 -22.43 -2.88
C THR A 134 6.07 -21.67 -3.33
N CYS A 135 6.21 -20.77 -4.31
CA CYS A 135 5.07 -20.13 -4.95
C CYS A 135 5.05 -20.45 -6.44
N THR A 136 3.89 -20.38 -7.08
CA THR A 136 3.76 -20.65 -8.53
C THR A 136 4.56 -19.67 -9.40
N ARG A 137 4.99 -18.53 -8.85
CA ARG A 137 5.70 -17.46 -9.56
C ARG A 137 7.20 -17.43 -9.29
N SER A 138 7.79 -18.55 -8.89
CA SER A 138 9.23 -18.65 -8.62
C SER A 138 10.12 -18.25 -9.80
N ALA A 139 9.66 -18.41 -11.05
CA ALA A 139 10.39 -17.96 -12.24
C ALA A 139 10.61 -16.43 -12.31
N LEU A 140 9.78 -15.63 -11.63
CA LEU A 140 9.92 -14.18 -11.51
C LEU A 140 10.72 -13.77 -10.26
N GLY A 141 11.48 -14.68 -9.65
CA GLY A 141 12.30 -14.41 -8.47
C GLY A 141 11.53 -14.43 -7.14
N HIS A 142 10.29 -14.93 -7.13
CA HIS A 142 9.51 -15.13 -5.91
C HIS A 142 9.92 -16.45 -5.20
N THR A 143 11.14 -16.49 -4.70
CA THR A 143 11.73 -17.63 -3.99
C THR A 143 12.35 -17.17 -2.68
N LEU A 144 12.37 -18.07 -1.70
CA LEU A 144 13.01 -17.86 -0.39
C LEU A 144 14.53 -17.88 -0.48
#